data_AF-A0A3C1DF21-F1
#
_entry.id   AF-A0A3C1DF21-F1
#
_cell.length_a   1.000
_cell.length_b   1.000
_cell.length_c   1.000
_cell.angle_alpha   90.00
_cell.angle_beta   90.00
_cell.angle_gamma   90.00
#
_symmetry.space_group_name_H-M   'P 1'
#
loop_
_entity.id
_entity.type
_entity.pdbx_description
1 polymer ?
#
loop_
_entity_poly.entity_id
_entity_poly.type
_entity_poly.pdbx_seq_one_letter_code
_entity_poly.pdbx_strand_id
1 'polypeptide(L)'
;MNLDFLKPVLGDELFAQFAAAVKPSGMNIVNIADGSYIPKAKFDEKIATINQLTTDLANAQAQVQAEQAKNATVNELQAKVDQLTQDVAARDQQLHAQNLDYTIKDALRAAKARNVDVVIPLLKREDITEKDGKLEGFDAQLTTLKQSYPYLFEGENPGHQRGGYSGQQDIIGGASSDSTNAAMNNALRSMAGRT
;
A
#
# COMPACT_ATOMS: atom_id res chain seq x y z
N MET A 1 58.18 -10.25 -49.04
CA MET A 1 56.91 -10.62 -49.70
C MET A 1 57.09 -12.01 -50.29
N ASN A 2 56.31 -12.99 -49.83
CA ASN A 2 56.39 -14.35 -50.38
C ASN A 2 55.49 -14.42 -51.63
N LEU A 3 56.09 -14.56 -52.82
CA LEU A 3 55.39 -14.67 -54.10
C LEU A 3 55.47 -16.08 -54.68
N ASP A 4 56.03 -17.05 -53.94
CA ASP A 4 56.31 -18.39 -54.46
C ASP A 4 55.03 -19.15 -54.85
N PHE A 5 53.87 -18.74 -54.32
CA PHE A 5 52.56 -19.25 -54.72
C PHE A 5 52.23 -19.00 -56.21
N LEU A 6 52.95 -18.08 -56.88
CA LEU A 6 52.80 -17.82 -58.32
C LEU A 6 53.68 -18.73 -59.19
N LYS A 7 54.75 -19.34 -58.65
CA LYS A 7 55.67 -20.21 -59.42
C LYS A 7 54.98 -21.38 -60.12
N PRO A 8 54.02 -22.10 -59.51
CA PRO A 8 53.33 -23.21 -60.17
C PRO A 8 52.52 -22.79 -61.41
N VAL A 9 52.11 -21.52 -61.50
CA VAL A 9 51.27 -21.01 -62.59
C VAL A 9 52.13 -20.33 -63.66
N LEU A 10 53.17 -19.60 -63.26
CA LEU A 10 54.01 -18.82 -64.16
C LEU A 10 55.22 -19.62 -64.69
N GLY A 11 55.70 -20.62 -63.96
CA GLY A 11 57.00 -21.25 -64.21
C GLY A 11 58.18 -20.37 -63.77
N ASP A 12 59.38 -20.94 -63.73
CA ASP A 12 60.55 -20.28 -63.12
C ASP A 12 61.00 -19.02 -63.89
N GLU A 13 60.99 -19.07 -65.22
CA GLU A 13 61.52 -17.99 -66.08
C GLU A 13 60.62 -16.74 -66.07
N LEU A 14 59.31 -16.90 -66.26
CA LEU A 14 58.33 -15.80 -66.18
C LEU A 14 58.19 -15.27 -64.76
N PHE A 15 58.26 -16.13 -63.75
CA PHE A 15 58.26 -15.70 -62.35
C PHE A 15 59.44 -14.78 -62.04
N ALA A 16 60.66 -15.13 -62.49
CA ALA A 16 61.85 -14.31 -62.28
C ALA A 16 61.69 -12.90 -62.88
N GLN A 17 61.14 -12.80 -64.10
CA GLN A 17 60.86 -11.52 -64.76
C GLN A 17 59.79 -10.71 -64.02
N PHE A 18 58.68 -11.35 -63.63
CA PHE A 18 57.61 -10.70 -62.87
C PHE A 18 58.09 -10.18 -61.50
N ALA A 19 58.81 -11.01 -60.74
CA ALA A 19 59.34 -10.64 -59.43
C ALA A 19 60.33 -9.46 -59.53
N ALA A 20 61.16 -9.41 -60.59
CA ALA A 20 62.06 -8.30 -60.84
C ALA A 20 61.32 -6.99 -61.13
N ALA A 21 60.21 -7.04 -61.87
CA ALA A 21 59.39 -5.87 -62.21
C ALA A 21 58.55 -5.34 -61.03
N VAL A 22 58.06 -6.23 -60.16
CA VAL A 22 57.22 -5.85 -59.01
C VAL A 22 58.05 -5.26 -57.86
N LYS A 23 59.26 -5.76 -57.62
CA LYS A 23 60.15 -5.24 -56.56
C LYS A 23 60.28 -3.70 -56.51
N PRO A 24 60.57 -2.99 -57.62
CA PRO A 24 60.68 -1.53 -57.61
C PRO A 24 59.33 -0.80 -57.54
N SER A 25 58.20 -1.47 -57.81
CA SER A 25 56.88 -0.83 -57.84
C SER A 25 56.29 -0.53 -56.46
N GLY A 26 56.82 -1.13 -55.39
CA GLY A 26 56.26 -1.02 -54.03
C GLY A 26 54.89 -1.68 -53.84
N MET A 27 54.40 -2.44 -54.83
CA MET A 27 53.10 -3.11 -54.76
C MET A 27 53.11 -4.28 -53.77
N ASN A 28 52.04 -4.38 -52.97
CA ASN A 28 51.76 -5.52 -52.10
C ASN A 28 50.86 -6.53 -52.80
N ILE A 29 51.42 -7.70 -53.13
CA ILE A 29 50.68 -8.82 -53.71
C ILE A 29 50.43 -9.86 -52.64
N VAL A 30 49.17 -10.31 -52.53
CA VAL A 30 48.71 -11.25 -51.50
C VAL A 30 47.85 -12.32 -52.16
N ASN A 31 47.93 -13.55 -51.67
CA ASN A 31 47.04 -14.63 -52.10
C ASN A 31 45.71 -14.54 -51.33
N ILE A 32 44.62 -14.18 -52.00
CA ILE A 32 43.30 -14.04 -51.36
C ILE A 32 42.77 -15.40 -50.86
N ALA A 33 43.19 -16.51 -51.47
CA ALA A 33 42.70 -17.85 -51.14
C ALA A 33 43.29 -18.40 -49.83
N ASP A 34 44.39 -17.85 -49.32
CA ASP A 34 45.01 -18.32 -48.06
C ASP A 34 44.33 -17.76 -46.80
N GLY A 35 43.35 -16.86 -46.97
CA GLY A 35 42.57 -16.28 -45.88
C GLY A 35 43.26 -15.15 -45.11
N SER A 36 44.47 -14.73 -45.50
CA SER A 36 45.24 -13.69 -44.80
C SER A 36 44.81 -12.26 -45.17
N TYR A 37 43.99 -12.08 -46.21
CA TYR A 37 43.52 -10.78 -46.67
C TYR A 37 42.01 -10.60 -46.46
N ILE A 38 41.63 -9.52 -45.78
CA ILE A 38 40.24 -9.12 -45.61
C ILE A 38 40.03 -7.77 -46.32
N PRO A 39 39.06 -7.64 -47.25
CA PRO A 39 38.75 -6.36 -47.87
C PRO A 39 38.32 -5.32 -46.84
N LYS A 40 38.81 -4.08 -46.98
CA LYS A 40 38.46 -2.97 -46.08
C LYS A 40 36.94 -2.81 -45.91
N ALA A 41 36.17 -2.94 -46.99
CA ALA A 41 34.71 -2.86 -46.93
C ALA A 41 34.08 -3.87 -45.96
N LYS A 42 34.60 -5.11 -45.89
CA LYS A 42 34.14 -6.14 -44.95
C LYS A 42 34.53 -5.83 -43.51
N PHE A 43 35.70 -5.23 -43.31
CA PHE A 43 36.14 -4.76 -42.00
C PHE A 43 35.29 -3.58 -41.51
N ASP A 44 35.05 -2.59 -42.38
CA ASP A 44 34.19 -1.44 -42.08
C ASP A 44 32.75 -1.89 -41.77
N GLU A 45 32.20 -2.85 -42.52
CA GLU A 45 30.88 -3.47 -42.26
C GLU A 45 30.83 -4.11 -40.87
N LYS A 46 31.87 -4.86 -40.48
CA LYS A 46 31.97 -5.44 -39.14
C LYS A 46 32.10 -4.39 -38.05
N ILE A 47 32.87 -3.31 -38.27
CA ILE A 47 32.95 -2.19 -37.32
C ILE A 47 31.59 -1.54 -37.15
N ALA A 48 30.87 -1.27 -38.24
CA ALA A 48 29.54 -0.69 -38.18
C ALA A 48 28.58 -1.60 -37.37
N THR A 49 28.62 -2.91 -37.61
CA THR A 49 27.83 -3.89 -36.86
C THR A 49 28.20 -3.92 -35.38
N ILE A 50 29.50 -3.90 -35.05
CA ILE A 50 29.97 -3.88 -33.65
C ILE A 50 29.50 -2.61 -32.94
N ASN A 51 29.60 -1.45 -33.59
CA ASN A 51 29.15 -0.18 -33.03
C ASN A 51 27.64 -0.18 -32.80
N GLN A 52 26.87 -0.72 -33.74
CA GLN A 52 25.43 -0.88 -33.60
C GLN A 52 25.10 -1.79 -32.41
N LEU A 53 25.68 -2.99 -32.36
CA LEU A 53 25.46 -3.94 -31.27
C LEU A 53 25.87 -3.38 -29.90
N THR A 54 26.96 -2.61 -29.84
CA THR A 54 27.40 -1.95 -28.61
C THR A 54 26.37 -0.91 -28.15
N THR A 55 25.82 -0.14 -29.09
CA THR A 55 24.76 0.84 -28.81
C THR A 55 23.48 0.15 -28.34
N ASP A 56 23.07 -0.92 -29.02
CA ASP A 56 21.88 -1.70 -28.67
C ASP A 56 22.03 -2.33 -27.28
N LEU A 57 23.22 -2.84 -26.94
CA LEU A 57 23.52 -3.40 -25.63
C LEU A 57 23.46 -2.34 -24.51
N ALA A 58 24.02 -1.15 -24.76
CA ALA A 58 23.93 -0.05 -23.81
C ALA A 58 22.47 0.39 -23.58
N ASN A 59 21.67 0.48 -24.65
CA ASN A 59 20.25 0.81 -24.56
C ASN A 59 19.46 -0.25 -23.79
N ALA A 60 19.70 -1.54 -24.07
CA ALA A 60 19.06 -2.64 -23.36
C ALA A 60 19.40 -2.63 -21.86
N GLN A 61 20.67 -2.38 -21.50
CA GLN A 61 21.09 -2.25 -20.11
C GLN A 61 20.38 -1.09 -19.39
N ALA A 62 20.28 0.07 -20.05
CA ALA A 62 19.56 1.22 -19.51
C ALA A 62 18.07 0.91 -19.30
N GLN A 63 17.44 0.19 -20.24
CA GLN A 63 16.04 -0.21 -20.14
C GLN A 63 15.81 -1.20 -18.99
N VAL A 64 16.68 -2.20 -18.82
CA VAL A 64 16.62 -3.15 -17.71
C VAL A 64 16.76 -2.44 -16.36
N GLN A 65 17.71 -1.50 -16.23
CA GLN A 65 17.86 -0.71 -14.99
C GLN A 65 16.61 0.13 -14.69
N ALA A 66 16.02 0.75 -15.72
CA ALA A 66 14.79 1.53 -15.56
C ALA A 66 13.59 0.65 -15.14
N GLU A 67 13.46 -0.56 -15.68
CA GLU A 67 12.42 -1.52 -15.27
C GLU A 67 12.63 -2.05 -13.86
N GLN A 68 13.87 -2.35 -13.47
CA GLN A 68 14.19 -2.75 -12.09
C GLN A 68 13.84 -1.65 -11.08
N ALA A 69 14.13 -0.39 -11.41
CA ALA A 69 13.75 0.75 -10.57
C ALA A 69 12.22 0.87 -10.40
N LYS A 70 11.45 0.64 -11.47
CA LYS A 70 9.98 0.61 -11.41
C LYS A 70 9.46 -0.55 -10.55
N ASN A 71 10.09 -1.74 -10.64
CA ASN A 71 9.71 -2.89 -9.82
C ASN A 71 9.96 -2.68 -8.32
N ALA A 72 11.03 -1.95 -7.95
CA ALA A 72 11.25 -1.58 -6.55
C ALA A 72 10.05 -0.79 -5.99
N THR A 73 9.48 0.13 -6.78
CA THR A 73 8.27 0.89 -6.41
C THR A 73 7.02 0.00 -6.27
N VAL A 74 6.90 -1.06 -7.07
CA VAL A 74 5.76 -2.00 -6.99
C VAL A 74 5.77 -2.77 -5.66
N ASN A 75 6.92 -3.25 -5.21
CA ASN A 75 7.02 -3.95 -3.93
C ASN A 75 6.70 -3.04 -2.73
N GLU A 76 7.17 -1.79 -2.76
CA GLU A 76 6.83 -0.80 -1.74
C GLU A 76 5.33 -0.46 -1.74
N LEU A 77 4.71 -0.33 -2.92
CA LEU A 77 3.28 -0.12 -3.05
C LEU A 77 2.48 -1.31 -2.51
N GLN A 78 2.89 -2.55 -2.81
CA GLN A 78 2.22 -3.74 -2.30
C GLN A 78 2.29 -3.81 -0.77
N ALA A 79 3.46 -3.57 -0.17
CA ALA A 79 3.61 -3.54 1.27
C ALA A 79 2.71 -2.48 1.93
N LYS A 80 2.57 -1.30 1.29
CA LYS A 80 1.69 -0.24 1.77
C LYS A 80 0.21 -0.60 1.64
N VAL A 81 -0.19 -1.29 0.58
CA VAL A 81 -1.56 -1.82 0.41
C VAL A 81 -1.88 -2.84 1.49
N ASP A 82 -0.97 -3.77 1.76
CA ASP A 82 -1.16 -4.79 2.80
C ASP A 82 -1.29 -4.16 4.19
N GLN A 83 -0.43 -3.19 4.51
CA GLN A 83 -0.51 -2.43 5.76
C GLN A 83 -1.84 -1.68 5.89
N LEU A 84 -2.24 -0.93 4.86
CA LEU A 84 -3.50 -0.18 4.88
C LEU A 84 -4.71 -1.11 5.00
N THR A 85 -4.66 -2.29 4.37
CA THR A 85 -5.73 -3.29 4.46
C THR A 85 -5.85 -3.83 5.89
N GLN A 86 -4.73 -4.13 6.55
CA GLN A 86 -4.72 -4.55 7.96
C GLN A 86 -5.22 -3.44 8.90
N ASP A 87 -4.78 -2.20 8.67
CA ASP A 87 -5.20 -1.05 9.48
C ASP A 87 -6.71 -0.79 9.37
N VAL A 88 -7.27 -0.88 8.16
CA VAL A 88 -8.73 -0.74 7.94
C VAL A 88 -9.48 -1.85 8.66
N ALA A 89 -9.07 -3.12 8.51
CA ALA A 89 -9.72 -4.24 9.18
C ALA A 89 -9.69 -4.10 10.72
N ALA A 90 -8.56 -3.67 11.29
CA ALA A 90 -8.44 -3.43 12.72
C ALA A 90 -9.33 -2.27 13.19
N ARG A 91 -9.42 -1.20 12.40
CA ARG A 91 -10.30 -0.06 12.69
C ARG A 91 -11.78 -0.43 12.61
N ASP A 92 -12.18 -1.19 11.60
CA ASP A 92 -13.56 -1.66 11.46
C ASP A 92 -13.95 -2.57 12.63
N GLN A 93 -13.06 -3.47 13.06
CA GLN A 93 -13.28 -4.29 14.26
C GLN A 93 -13.41 -3.43 15.51
N GLN A 94 -12.55 -2.42 15.68
CA GLN A 94 -12.61 -1.52 16.82
C GLN A 94 -13.91 -0.70 16.83
N LEU A 95 -14.33 -0.17 15.67
CA LEU A 95 -15.58 0.58 15.52
C LEU A 95 -16.79 -0.31 15.79
N HIS A 96 -16.81 -1.53 15.26
CA HIS A 96 -17.87 -2.50 15.51
C HIS A 96 -17.96 -2.83 17.01
N ALA A 97 -16.83 -3.09 17.67
CA ALA A 97 -16.78 -3.37 19.10
C ALA A 97 -17.27 -2.17 19.94
N GLN A 98 -16.89 -0.95 19.56
CA GLN A 98 -17.37 0.27 20.23
C GLN A 98 -18.87 0.48 20.03
N ASN A 99 -19.37 0.32 18.81
CA ASN A 99 -20.79 0.43 18.50
C ASN A 99 -21.61 -0.57 19.31
N LEU A 100 -21.20 -1.85 19.31
CA LEU A 100 -21.85 -2.89 20.09
C LEU A 100 -21.83 -2.58 21.60
N ASP A 101 -20.73 -2.05 22.14
CA ASP A 101 -20.65 -1.61 23.54
C ASP A 101 -21.65 -0.47 23.85
N TYR A 102 -21.76 0.52 22.96
CA TYR A 102 -22.73 1.61 23.11
C TYR A 102 -24.17 1.12 23.01
N THR A 103 -24.49 0.28 22.02
CA THR A 103 -25.83 -0.29 21.85
C THR A 103 -26.24 -1.11 23.07
N ILE A 104 -25.34 -1.93 23.63
CA ILE A 104 -25.58 -2.68 24.87
C ILE A 104 -25.80 -1.74 26.06
N LYS A 105 -24.98 -0.70 26.21
CA LYS A 105 -25.12 0.29 27.29
C LYS A 105 -26.48 0.96 27.24
N ASP A 106 -26.91 1.38 26.07
CA ASP A 106 -28.21 2.04 25.90
C ASP A 106 -29.38 1.09 26.13
N ALA A 107 -29.27 -0.17 25.67
CA ALA A 107 -30.28 -1.19 25.96
C ALA A 107 -30.40 -1.50 27.47
N LEU A 108 -29.28 -1.54 28.20
CA LEU A 108 -29.27 -1.72 29.65
C LEU A 108 -29.88 -0.51 30.40
N ARG A 109 -29.61 0.71 29.93
CA ARG A 109 -30.26 1.93 30.46
C ARG A 109 -31.76 1.90 30.24
N ALA A 110 -32.20 1.54 29.02
CA ALA A 110 -33.62 1.38 28.69
C ALA A 110 -34.28 0.30 29.55
N ALA A 111 -33.53 -0.76 29.90
CA ALA A 111 -33.97 -1.81 30.81
C ALA A 111 -33.97 -1.42 32.30
N LYS A 112 -33.62 -0.16 32.63
CA LYS A 112 -33.49 0.40 33.98
C LYS A 112 -32.46 -0.32 34.86
N ALA A 113 -31.31 -0.66 34.29
CA ALA A 113 -30.16 -1.09 35.07
C ALA A 113 -29.67 0.08 35.95
N ARG A 114 -29.50 -0.16 37.27
CA ARG A 114 -29.07 0.88 38.23
C ARG A 114 -27.63 1.35 37.97
N ASN A 115 -26.76 0.42 37.60
CA ASN A 115 -25.38 0.72 37.19
C ASN A 115 -25.00 -0.18 36.01
N VAL A 116 -24.96 0.41 34.82
CA VAL A 116 -24.69 -0.28 33.56
C VAL A 116 -23.30 -0.92 33.55
N ASP A 117 -22.29 -0.24 34.11
CA ASP A 117 -20.91 -0.73 34.13
C ASP A 117 -20.73 -1.97 35.02
N VAL A 118 -21.64 -2.18 35.99
CA VAL A 118 -21.67 -3.38 36.84
C VAL A 118 -22.44 -4.52 36.20
N VAL A 119 -23.44 -4.22 35.35
CA VAL A 119 -24.27 -5.24 34.68
C VAL A 119 -23.59 -5.78 33.42
N ILE A 120 -22.83 -4.95 32.72
CA ILE A 120 -22.11 -5.32 31.49
C ILE A 120 -21.24 -6.57 31.62
N PRO A 121 -20.39 -6.73 32.67
CA PRO A 121 -19.51 -7.89 32.81
C PRO A 121 -20.27 -9.20 33.05
N LEU A 122 -21.57 -9.13 33.40
CA LEU A 122 -22.42 -10.29 33.62
C LEU A 122 -23.06 -10.80 32.33
N LEU A 123 -22.92 -10.06 31.22
CA LEU A 123 -23.38 -10.47 29.89
C LEU A 123 -22.30 -11.28 29.17
N LYS A 124 -22.73 -12.34 28.48
CA LYS A 124 -21.92 -13.08 27.51
C LYS A 124 -21.92 -12.30 26.19
N ARG A 125 -20.89 -11.47 26.02
CA ARG A 125 -20.78 -10.55 24.88
C ARG A 125 -20.61 -11.29 23.55
N GLU A 126 -19.89 -12.41 23.55
CA GLU A 126 -19.73 -13.27 22.38
C GLU A 126 -21.06 -13.84 21.83
N ASP A 127 -22.09 -13.95 22.68
CA ASP A 127 -23.41 -14.46 22.29
C ASP A 127 -24.38 -13.33 21.86
N ILE A 128 -23.92 -12.08 21.84
CA ILE A 128 -24.73 -10.91 21.47
C ILE A 128 -24.26 -10.42 20.09
N THR A 129 -25.19 -10.39 19.14
CA THR A 129 -24.93 -9.87 17.79
C THR A 129 -25.87 -8.73 17.47
N GLU A 130 -25.35 -7.70 16.80
CA GLU A 130 -26.15 -6.58 16.33
C GLU A 130 -26.60 -6.83 14.89
N LYS A 131 -27.92 -6.79 14.66
CA LYS A 131 -28.51 -6.93 13.33
C LYS A 131 -29.65 -5.95 13.17
N ASP A 132 -29.56 -5.09 12.15
CA ASP A 132 -30.57 -4.07 11.83
C ASP A 132 -30.97 -3.18 13.03
N GLY A 133 -30.00 -2.86 13.90
CA GLY A 133 -30.20 -2.05 15.11
C GLY A 133 -30.86 -2.80 16.28
N LYS A 134 -30.94 -4.13 16.23
CA LYS A 134 -31.38 -4.99 17.34
C LYS A 134 -30.24 -5.87 17.84
N LEU A 135 -30.21 -6.11 19.14
CA LEU A 135 -29.26 -7.01 19.79
C LEU A 135 -29.88 -8.41 19.91
N GLU A 136 -29.56 -9.31 18.99
CA GLU A 136 -29.93 -10.72 19.10
C GLU A 136 -29.17 -11.36 20.27
N GLY A 137 -29.85 -12.22 21.04
CA GLY A 137 -29.29 -12.88 22.23
C GLY A 137 -29.29 -12.04 23.51
N PHE A 138 -29.41 -10.70 23.41
CA PHE A 138 -29.41 -9.80 24.57
C PHE A 138 -30.65 -9.96 25.46
N ASP A 139 -31.86 -10.02 24.89
CA ASP A 139 -33.11 -10.05 25.67
C ASP A 139 -33.24 -11.28 26.58
N ALA A 140 -32.76 -12.44 26.10
CA ALA A 140 -32.74 -13.69 26.88
C ALA A 140 -31.78 -13.60 28.07
N GLN A 141 -30.60 -13.02 27.87
CA GLN A 141 -29.63 -12.78 28.94
C GLN A 141 -30.16 -11.74 29.94
N LEU A 142 -30.75 -10.66 29.46
CA LEU A 142 -31.34 -9.61 30.29
C LEU A 142 -32.45 -10.16 31.20
N THR A 143 -33.32 -11.02 30.66
CA THR A 143 -34.40 -11.66 31.44
C THR A 143 -33.82 -12.53 32.56
N THR A 144 -32.79 -13.33 32.24
CA THR A 144 -32.10 -14.17 33.21
C THR A 144 -31.42 -13.33 34.30
N LEU A 145 -30.76 -12.23 33.92
CA LEU A 145 -30.12 -11.32 34.87
C LEU A 145 -31.13 -10.63 35.80
N LYS A 146 -32.30 -10.25 35.28
CA LYS A 146 -33.38 -9.66 36.10
C LYS A 146 -33.93 -10.65 37.14
N GLN A 147 -33.97 -11.95 36.82
CA GLN A 147 -34.42 -13.00 37.74
C GLN A 147 -33.35 -13.34 38.79
N SER A 148 -32.10 -13.49 38.37
CA SER A 148 -30.99 -13.89 39.25
C SER A 148 -30.47 -12.74 40.13
N TYR A 149 -30.49 -11.52 39.60
CA TYR A 149 -29.93 -10.32 40.24
C TYR A 149 -30.91 -9.13 40.20
N PRO A 150 -32.12 -9.25 40.77
CA PRO A 150 -33.17 -8.22 40.68
C PRO A 150 -32.75 -6.87 41.28
N TYR A 151 -31.85 -6.87 42.27
CA TYR A 151 -31.33 -5.66 42.90
C TYR A 151 -30.50 -4.77 41.96
N LEU A 152 -29.96 -5.32 40.86
CA LEU A 152 -29.22 -4.57 39.85
C LEU A 152 -30.13 -3.72 38.95
N PHE A 153 -31.45 -3.97 38.98
CA PHE A 153 -32.44 -3.27 38.19
C PHE A 153 -33.38 -2.47 39.08
N GLU A 154 -33.91 -1.38 38.54
CA GLU A 154 -34.98 -0.66 39.20
C GLU A 154 -36.27 -1.48 39.08
N GLY A 155 -36.87 -1.84 40.21
CA GLY A 155 -38.19 -2.46 40.24
C GLY A 155 -39.27 -1.42 39.91
N GLU A 156 -40.35 -1.86 39.26
CA GLU A 156 -41.61 -1.10 39.27
C GLU A 156 -42.20 -1.19 40.68
N ASN A 157 -41.79 -0.30 41.57
CA ASN A 157 -42.49 -0.13 42.84
C ASN A 157 -43.50 1.02 42.67
N PRO A 158 -44.83 0.77 42.71
CA PRO A 158 -45.81 1.82 42.83
C PRO A 158 -45.67 2.43 44.23
N GLY A 159 -45.24 3.69 44.30
CA GLY A 159 -45.25 4.46 45.55
C GLY A 159 -44.02 4.27 46.44
N HIS A 160 -42.97 5.03 46.14
CA HIS A 160 -42.20 5.64 47.22
C HIS A 160 -42.58 7.12 47.26
N GLN A 161 -43.54 7.42 48.15
CA GLN A 161 -43.74 8.74 48.71
C GLN A 161 -42.37 9.37 48.97
N ARG A 162 -42.16 10.56 48.42
CA ARG A 162 -41.07 11.42 48.83
C ARG A 162 -41.23 11.72 50.32
N GLY A 163 -40.45 11.06 51.15
CA GLY A 163 -40.26 11.42 52.55
C GLY A 163 -39.51 12.75 52.59
N GLY A 164 -40.23 13.81 52.94
CA GLY A 164 -39.66 15.12 53.16
C GLY A 164 -38.71 15.12 54.35
N TYR A 165 -37.53 15.70 54.15
CA TYR A 165 -36.80 16.39 55.21
C TYR A 165 -36.61 17.83 54.75
N SER A 166 -37.30 18.72 55.45
CA SER A 166 -37.24 20.17 55.34
C SER A 166 -35.88 20.67 55.83
N GLY A 167 -35.14 21.33 54.95
CA GLY A 167 -33.97 22.14 55.27
C GLY A 167 -33.97 23.34 54.33
N GLN A 168 -34.74 24.36 54.67
CA GLN A 168 -34.81 25.62 53.96
C GLN A 168 -33.62 26.48 54.40
N GLN A 169 -32.72 26.81 53.47
CA GLN A 169 -32.22 28.19 53.32
C GLN A 169 -31.43 28.41 52.02
N ASP A 170 -31.99 29.35 51.25
CA ASP A 170 -31.39 30.40 50.43
C ASP A 170 -30.65 30.10 49.12
N ILE A 171 -31.43 30.40 48.07
CA ILE A 171 -31.11 30.89 46.73
C ILE A 171 -29.77 31.63 46.63
N ILE A 172 -28.93 31.25 45.64
CA ILE A 172 -28.13 32.14 44.77
C ILE A 172 -27.66 31.33 43.54
N GLY A 173 -27.87 31.88 42.33
CA GLY A 173 -27.00 31.60 41.18
C GLY A 173 -27.56 30.71 40.07
N GLY A 174 -28.60 31.17 39.37
CA GLY A 174 -28.87 30.70 38.00
C GLY A 174 -27.82 31.29 37.04
N ALA A 175 -27.11 30.42 36.31
CA ALA A 175 -26.35 30.79 35.12
C ALA A 175 -26.65 29.74 34.04
N SER A 176 -27.39 30.18 33.05
CA SER A 176 -27.85 29.46 31.87
C SER A 176 -26.69 28.97 31.01
N SER A 177 -26.83 27.73 30.53
CA SER A 177 -25.95 27.02 29.59
C SER A 177 -26.07 27.51 28.13
N ASP A 178 -26.40 28.78 27.93
CA ASP A 178 -26.63 29.35 26.59
C ASP A 178 -25.36 29.95 25.96
N SER A 179 -24.27 30.12 26.72
CA SER A 179 -23.03 30.71 26.20
C SER A 179 -22.17 29.73 25.41
N THR A 180 -22.24 28.43 25.71
CA THR A 180 -21.35 27.42 25.10
C THR A 180 -21.80 27.06 23.68
N ASN A 181 -23.12 26.96 23.46
CA ASN A 181 -23.68 26.66 22.13
C ASN A 181 -23.59 27.87 21.17
N ALA A 182 -23.75 29.09 21.68
CA ALA A 182 -23.60 30.31 20.88
C ALA A 182 -22.15 30.54 20.42
N ALA A 183 -21.17 30.25 21.29
CA ALA A 183 -19.75 30.36 20.96
C ALA A 183 -19.31 29.32 19.90
N MET A 184 -19.78 28.07 20.01
CA MET A 184 -19.47 27.02 19.02
C MET A 184 -20.11 27.30 17.65
N ASN A 185 -21.35 27.79 17.63
CA ASN A 185 -22.02 28.13 16.37
C ASN A 185 -21.36 29.31 15.65
N ASN A 186 -20.80 30.28 16.37
CA ASN A 186 -20.09 31.41 15.77
C ASN A 186 -18.70 30.99 15.24
N ALA A 187 -18.01 30.06 15.91
CA ALA A 187 -16.73 29.51 15.47
C ALA A 187 -16.85 28.65 14.21
N LEU A 188 -17.94 27.87 14.07
CA LEU A 188 -18.21 27.12 12.83
C LEU A 188 -18.51 28.05 11.65
N ARG A 189 -19.15 29.20 11.90
CA ARG A 189 -19.49 30.19 10.86
C ARG A 189 -18.27 30.95 10.35
N SER A 190 -17.28 31.21 11.21
CA SER A 190 -16.02 31.84 10.80
C SER A 190 -15.06 30.87 10.10
N MET A 191 -15.08 29.58 10.42
CA MET A 191 -14.27 28.56 9.73
C MET A 191 -14.84 28.15 8.36
N ALA A 192 -16.16 28.23 8.16
CA ALA A 192 -16.81 27.81 6.93
C ALA A 192 -16.81 28.87 5.80
N GLY A 193 -16.15 30.03 5.98
CA GLY A 193 -15.83 30.94 4.88
C GLY A 193 -17.00 31.37 3.98
N ARG A 194 -18.19 31.60 4.55
CA ARG A 194 -19.28 32.32 3.85
C ARG A 194 -19.51 33.68 4.48
N THR A 195 -18.76 34.65 3.95
CA THR A 195 -19.19 36.03 3.74
C THR A 195 -18.79 36.40 2.32
#